data_AF-A0A1J9P3A4-F1
#
_entry.id   AF-A0A1J9P3A4-F1
#
_cell.length_a   1.000
_cell.length_b   1.000
_cell.length_c   1.000
_cell.angle_alpha   90.00
_cell.angle_beta   90.00
_cell.angle_gamma   90.00
#
_symmetry.space_group_name_H-M   'P 1'
#
loop_
_entity.id
_entity.type
_entity.pdbx_description
1 polymer ?
#
loop_
_entity_poly.entity_id
_entity_poly.type
_entity_poly.pdbx_seq_one_letter_code
_entity_poly.pdbx_strand_id
1 'polypeptide(L)'
;MYSRLYTNVLNQHGWVESCMAFNLSYTDSGLFGISASCVPSRITAMVEVICKELHALTTDSPFSALQPAEVNRAKNQLRSALLMNLESRMVELEDLGRQVQVHGRKVGVREMCARIDALTAEDLRRVAREVLGGYVYNKGNGTGKPTVVVQEGMVKGVQLQPIRWEQIQEQISMWKLGRRG
;
A
#
# COMPACT_ATOMS: atom_id res chain seq x y z
N MET A 1 7.10 2.37 15.35
CA MET A 1 8.13 2.40 14.30
C MET A 1 8.69 0.99 14.04
N TYR A 2 7.86 0.05 13.59
CA TYR A 2 8.27 -1.33 13.26
C TYR A 2 7.53 -1.88 12.03
N SER A 3 7.06 -0.99 11.15
CA SER A 3 6.53 -1.40 9.83
C SER A 3 7.69 -1.61 8.86
N ARG A 4 7.49 -2.43 7.82
CA ARG A 4 8.52 -2.68 6.78
C ARG A 4 9.06 -1.40 6.17
N LEU A 5 8.21 -0.44 5.82
CA LEU A 5 8.66 0.83 5.25
C LEU A 5 9.55 1.62 6.22
N TYR A 6 9.33 1.51 7.52
CA TYR A 6 10.21 2.14 8.49
C TYR A 6 11.54 1.39 8.59
N THR A 7 11.51 0.07 8.77
CA THR A 7 12.72 -0.74 9.04
C THR A 7 13.59 -0.96 7.81
N ASN A 8 12.98 -1.17 6.65
CA ASN A 8 13.64 -1.58 5.42
C ASN A 8 13.92 -0.40 4.49
N VAL A 9 13.17 0.69 4.60
CA VAL A 9 13.32 1.86 3.72
C VAL A 9 13.87 3.05 4.49
N LEU A 10 13.09 3.63 5.41
CA LEU A 10 13.47 4.87 6.09
C LEU A 10 14.78 4.74 6.90
N ASN A 11 14.96 3.61 7.58
CA ASN A 11 16.18 3.36 8.36
C ASN A 11 17.39 2.95 7.51
N GLN A 12 17.19 2.50 6.27
CA GLN A 12 18.27 1.95 5.42
C GLN A 12 18.76 2.95 4.36
N HIS A 13 17.90 3.90 3.98
CA HIS A 13 18.15 4.81 2.86
C HIS A 13 18.07 6.25 3.34
N GLY A 14 19.20 6.82 3.74
CA GLY A 14 19.29 8.23 4.20
C GLY A 14 18.95 9.29 3.14
N TRP A 15 18.69 8.88 1.89
CA TRP A 15 18.23 9.74 0.79
C TRP A 15 16.70 9.70 0.60
N VAL A 16 15.97 8.94 1.42
CA VAL A 16 14.51 8.90 1.45
C VAL A 16 14.02 9.77 2.61
N GLU A 17 13.21 10.77 2.30
CA GLU A 17 12.67 11.72 3.29
C GLU A 17 11.33 11.24 3.86
N SER A 18 10.50 10.62 3.02
CA SER A 18 9.21 10.07 3.43
C SER A 18 8.91 8.79 2.65
N CYS A 19 8.23 7.84 3.29
CA CYS A 19 7.76 6.61 2.64
C CYS A 19 6.57 6.03 3.42
N MET A 20 5.39 6.02 2.80
CA MET A 20 4.14 5.63 3.42
C MET A 20 3.30 4.79 2.46
N ALA A 21 2.66 3.75 2.99
CA ALA A 21 1.64 3.00 2.24
C ALA A 21 0.30 3.74 2.30
N PHE A 22 -0.47 3.67 1.23
CA PHE A 22 -1.84 4.21 1.16
C PHE A 22 -2.81 3.16 0.63
N ASN A 23 -4.08 3.30 1.05
CA ASN A 23 -5.20 2.49 0.59
C ASN A 23 -6.41 3.40 0.39
N LEU A 24 -6.73 3.69 -0.86
CA LEU A 24 -7.91 4.43 -1.26
C LEU A 24 -8.97 3.44 -1.73
N SER A 25 -10.14 3.45 -1.09
CA SER A 25 -11.22 2.50 -1.39
C SER A 25 -12.51 3.24 -1.63
N TYR A 26 -13.10 3.03 -2.80
CA TYR A 26 -14.37 3.60 -3.25
C TYR A 26 -15.38 2.46 -3.51
N THR A 27 -16.61 2.80 -3.89
CA THR A 27 -17.71 1.84 -3.99
C THR A 27 -17.57 0.85 -5.16
N ASP A 28 -16.83 1.21 -6.20
CA ASP A 28 -16.66 0.44 -7.43
C ASP A 28 -15.19 0.18 -7.81
N SER A 29 -14.24 0.85 -7.15
CA SER A 29 -12.80 0.75 -7.41
C SER A 29 -11.96 1.23 -6.22
N GLY A 30 -10.63 1.20 -6.37
CA GLY A 30 -9.69 1.67 -5.37
C GLY A 30 -8.26 1.74 -5.90
N LEU A 31 -7.37 2.30 -5.08
CA LEU A 31 -5.93 2.36 -5.33
C LEU A 31 -5.18 1.93 -4.07
N PHE A 32 -4.21 1.05 -4.23
CA PHE A 32 -3.32 0.60 -3.17
C PHE A 32 -1.88 0.76 -3.63
N GLY A 33 -1.02 1.33 -2.78
CA GLY A 33 0.36 1.57 -3.16
C GLY A 33 1.20 2.24 -2.08
N ILE A 34 2.35 2.74 -2.50
CA ILE A 34 3.30 3.47 -1.66
C ILE A 34 3.50 4.87 -2.26
N SER A 35 3.47 5.88 -1.40
CA SER A 35 3.87 7.25 -1.69
C SER A 35 5.17 7.55 -0.96
N ALA A 36 6.15 8.12 -1.65
CA ALA A 36 7.46 8.39 -1.08
C ALA A 36 8.09 9.67 -1.65
N SER A 37 8.98 10.27 -0.88
CA SER A 37 9.77 11.44 -1.26
C SER A 37 11.25 11.12 -1.08
N CYS A 38 12.08 11.49 -2.05
CA CYS A 38 13.51 11.25 -2.03
C CYS A 38 14.30 12.38 -2.71
N VAL A 39 15.62 12.38 -2.51
CA VAL A 39 16.53 13.28 -3.22
C VAL A 39 16.40 13.10 -4.75
N PRO A 40 16.39 14.17 -5.56
CA PRO A 40 16.09 14.08 -7.00
C PRO A 40 16.99 13.15 -7.80
N SER A 41 18.26 12.98 -7.41
CA SER A 41 19.20 12.07 -8.09
C SER A 41 18.93 10.59 -7.85
N ARG A 42 17.92 10.24 -7.05
CA ARG A 42 17.64 8.85 -6.60
C ARG A 42 16.27 8.31 -7.04
N ILE A 43 15.56 8.98 -7.95
CA ILE A 43 14.21 8.56 -8.40
C ILE A 43 14.19 7.11 -8.89
N THR A 44 15.11 6.72 -9.78
CA THR A 44 15.17 5.33 -10.29
C THR A 44 15.43 4.31 -9.18
N ALA A 45 16.29 4.65 -8.21
CA ALA A 45 16.53 3.81 -7.05
C ALA A 45 15.28 3.73 -6.13
N MET A 46 14.53 4.82 -6.00
CA MET A 46 13.29 4.84 -5.23
C MET A 46 12.23 3.92 -5.83
N VAL A 47 12.06 3.94 -7.16
CA VAL A 47 11.13 3.04 -7.86
C VAL A 47 11.51 1.58 -7.59
N GLU A 48 12.79 1.23 -7.67
CA GLU A 48 13.28 -0.12 -7.38
C GLU A 48 12.99 -0.54 -5.93
N VAL A 49 13.25 0.34 -4.96
CA VAL A 49 12.95 0.10 -3.54
C VAL A 49 11.46 -0.12 -3.32
N ILE A 50 10.59 0.70 -3.90
CA ILE A 50 9.13 0.53 -3.81
C ILE A 50 8.71 -0.81 -4.41
N CYS A 51 9.21 -1.14 -5.62
CA CYS A 51 8.86 -2.39 -6.29
C CYS A 51 9.28 -3.60 -5.46
N LYS A 52 10.48 -3.56 -4.88
CA LYS A 52 10.99 -4.61 -3.99
C LYS A 52 10.10 -4.80 -2.77
N GLU A 53 9.73 -3.73 -2.07
CA GLU A 53 8.88 -3.83 -0.87
C GLU A 53 7.47 -4.33 -1.20
N LEU A 54 6.88 -3.90 -2.32
CA LEU A 54 5.59 -4.43 -2.80
C LEU A 54 5.71 -5.91 -3.16
N HIS A 55 6.72 -6.30 -3.93
CA HIS A 55 6.95 -7.68 -4.32
C HIS A 55 7.16 -8.59 -3.10
N ALA A 56 7.85 -8.10 -2.06
CA ALA A 56 8.09 -8.83 -0.82
C ALA A 56 6.80 -9.27 -0.10
N LEU A 57 5.67 -8.58 -0.31
CA LEU A 57 4.37 -8.97 0.25
C LEU A 57 3.75 -10.19 -0.47
N THR A 58 4.20 -10.48 -1.70
CA THR A 58 3.63 -11.54 -2.55
C THR A 58 4.32 -12.90 -2.38
N THR A 59 5.51 -12.90 -1.77
CA THR A 59 6.38 -14.07 -1.66
C THR A 59 6.22 -14.79 -0.31
N ASP A 60 6.56 -16.07 -0.31
CA ASP A 60 6.62 -16.99 0.83
C ASP A 60 8.05 -17.41 1.17
N SER A 61 9.06 -16.78 0.54
CA SER A 61 10.46 -17.01 0.88
C SER A 61 10.73 -16.72 2.36
N PRO A 62 11.49 -17.57 3.09
CA PRO A 62 11.74 -17.41 4.52
C PRO A 62 12.27 -16.02 4.92
N PHE A 63 13.02 -15.38 4.03
CA PHE A 63 13.66 -14.08 4.27
C PHE A 63 12.75 -12.88 4.08
N SER A 64 11.64 -13.01 3.36
CA SER A 64 10.75 -11.89 2.98
C SER A 64 9.28 -12.14 3.28
N ALA A 65 8.90 -13.38 3.59
CA ALA A 65 7.55 -13.76 3.97
C ALA A 65 7.03 -12.91 5.14
N LEU A 66 5.73 -12.62 5.11
CA LEU A 66 5.02 -12.00 6.22
C LEU A 66 5.15 -12.87 7.47
N GLN A 67 5.82 -12.34 8.50
CA GLN A 67 6.04 -13.06 9.74
C GLN A 67 4.80 -12.96 10.63
N PRO A 68 4.42 -14.01 11.39
CA PRO A 68 3.25 -13.98 12.27
C PRO A 68 3.25 -12.80 13.25
N ALA A 69 4.42 -12.44 13.79
CA ALA A 69 4.56 -11.29 14.68
C ALA A 69 4.29 -9.94 13.99
N GLU A 70 4.66 -9.82 12.71
CA GLU A 70 4.37 -8.63 11.89
C GLU A 70 2.86 -8.51 11.64
N VAL A 71 2.22 -9.61 11.24
CA VAL A 71 0.78 -9.68 10.97
C VAL A 71 -0.03 -9.37 12.22
N ASN A 72 0.30 -9.97 13.35
CA ASN A 72 -0.39 -9.71 14.62
C ASN A 72 -0.22 -8.25 15.08
N ARG A 73 0.97 -7.68 14.91
CA ARG A 73 1.21 -6.27 15.21
C ARG A 73 0.38 -5.36 14.31
N ALA A 74 0.32 -5.63 13.00
CA ALA A 74 -0.49 -4.86 12.06
C ALA A 74 -1.99 -4.95 12.38
N LYS A 75 -2.50 -6.14 12.71
CA LYS A 75 -3.90 -6.36 13.13
C LYS A 75 -4.23 -5.56 14.40
N ASN A 76 -3.35 -5.57 15.39
CA ASN A 76 -3.52 -4.79 16.62
C ASN A 76 -3.53 -3.29 16.34
N GLN A 77 -2.62 -2.80 15.50
CA GLN A 77 -2.57 -1.39 15.11
C GLN A 77 -3.82 -0.94 14.37
N LEU A 78 -4.33 -1.77 13.44
CA LEU A 78 -5.56 -1.46 12.70
C LEU A 78 -6.76 -1.38 13.65
N ARG A 79 -6.93 -2.37 14.53
CA ARG A 79 -8.02 -2.35 15.53
C ARG A 79 -7.93 -1.14 16.44
N SER A 80 -6.73 -0.86 16.97
CA SER A 80 -6.50 0.30 17.84
C SER A 80 -6.86 1.61 17.13
N ALA A 81 -6.39 1.80 15.89
CA ALA A 81 -6.67 3.02 15.13
C ALA A 81 -8.17 3.19 14.86
N LEU A 82 -8.89 2.12 14.51
CA LEU A 82 -10.33 2.16 14.27
C LEU A 82 -11.10 2.49 15.56
N LEU A 83 -10.79 1.81 16.66
CA LEU A 83 -11.46 2.02 17.95
C LEU A 83 -11.22 3.43 18.49
N MET A 84 -9.98 3.91 18.45
CA MET A 84 -9.62 5.26 18.90
C MET A 84 -10.34 6.34 18.08
N ASN A 85 -10.43 6.17 16.76
CA ASN A 85 -11.17 7.12 15.91
C ASN A 85 -12.67 7.16 16.26
N LEU A 86 -13.26 6.01 16.62
CA LEU A 86 -14.67 5.91 17.01
C LEU A 86 -14.98 6.48 18.40
N GLU A 87 -13.98 6.95 19.15
CA GLU A 87 -14.21 7.72 20.40
C GLU A 87 -14.78 9.12 20.11
N SER A 88 -14.56 9.63 18.89
CA SER A 88 -15.14 10.90 18.43
C SER A 88 -16.56 10.72 17.90
N ARG A 89 -17.54 11.42 18.50
CA ARG A 89 -18.94 11.37 18.04
C ARG A 89 -19.14 11.85 16.60
N MET A 90 -18.31 12.81 16.15
CA MET A 90 -18.37 13.30 14.77
C MET A 90 -17.92 12.22 13.79
N VAL A 91 -16.84 11.50 14.12
CA VAL A 91 -16.35 10.37 13.32
C VAL A 91 -17.36 9.22 13.35
N GLU A 92 -17.98 8.93 14.50
CA GLU A 92 -19.01 7.90 14.59
C GLU A 92 -20.23 8.22 13.72
N LEU A 93 -20.67 9.48 13.68
CA LEU A 93 -21.78 9.92 12.84
C LEU A 93 -21.45 9.77 11.35
N GLU A 94 -20.27 10.22 10.93
CA GLU A 94 -19.80 10.09 9.54
C GLU A 94 -19.69 8.61 9.13
N ASP A 95 -19.09 7.77 9.98
CA ASP A 95 -18.93 6.35 9.71
C ASP A 95 -20.27 5.63 9.58
N LEU A 96 -21.24 5.92 10.47
CA LEU A 96 -22.61 5.41 10.36
C LEU A 96 -23.23 5.81 9.01
N GLY A 97 -23.18 7.09 8.65
CA GLY A 97 -23.76 7.60 7.41
C GLY A 97 -23.16 6.91 6.18
N ARG A 98 -21.83 6.86 6.11
CA ARG A 98 -21.09 6.24 5.01
C ARG A 98 -21.39 4.75 4.89
N GLN A 99 -21.40 4.01 5.99
CA GLN A 99 -21.67 2.56 5.96
C GLN A 99 -23.11 2.25 5.55
N VAL A 100 -24.10 3.01 6.03
CA VAL A 100 -25.49 2.86 5.60
C VAL A 100 -25.63 3.19 4.11
N GLN A 101 -24.97 4.23 3.63
CA GLN A 101 -25.01 4.60 2.21
C GLN A 101 -24.35 3.56 1.29
N VAL A 102 -23.23 2.96 1.71
CA VAL A 102 -22.46 2.01 0.89
C VAL A 102 -22.96 0.58 1.01
N HIS A 103 -23.36 0.13 2.20
CA HIS A 103 -23.68 -1.26 2.51
C HIS A 103 -25.13 -1.49 2.94
N GLY A 104 -25.93 -0.43 3.12
CA GLY A 104 -27.30 -0.51 3.65
C GLY A 104 -27.39 -0.80 5.15
N ARG A 105 -26.25 -0.95 5.85
CA ARG A 105 -26.21 -1.21 7.30
C ARG A 105 -24.89 -0.74 7.94
N LYS A 106 -24.92 -0.48 9.25
CA LYS A 106 -23.70 -0.34 10.08
C LYS A 106 -23.12 -1.72 10.39
N VAL A 107 -21.85 -1.92 10.10
CA VAL A 107 -21.04 -3.04 10.56
C VAL A 107 -20.64 -2.75 12.00
N GLY A 108 -21.02 -3.64 12.92
CA GLY A 108 -20.71 -3.46 14.33
C GLY A 108 -19.21 -3.56 14.61
N VAL A 109 -18.73 -2.81 15.60
CA VAL A 109 -17.32 -2.84 16.03
C VAL A 109 -16.84 -4.26 16.34
N ARG A 110 -17.67 -5.07 17.01
CA ARG A 110 -17.34 -6.47 17.32
C ARG A 110 -17.18 -7.33 16.07
N GLU A 111 -18.09 -7.16 15.09
CA GLU A 111 -18.02 -7.86 13.80
C GLU A 111 -16.74 -7.49 13.04
N MET A 112 -16.41 -6.19 13.01
CA MET A 112 -15.20 -5.68 12.37
C MET A 112 -13.92 -6.21 13.03
N CYS A 113 -13.83 -6.16 14.37
CA CYS A 113 -12.70 -6.73 15.09
C CYS A 113 -12.55 -8.23 14.84
N ALA A 114 -13.64 -9.00 14.86
CA ALA A 114 -13.62 -10.44 14.58
C ALA A 114 -13.11 -10.75 13.16
N ARG A 115 -13.55 -9.97 12.16
CA ARG A 115 -13.05 -10.11 10.78
C ARG A 115 -11.56 -9.81 10.67
N ILE A 116 -11.06 -8.79 11.37
CA ILE A 116 -9.63 -8.49 11.40
C ILE A 116 -8.86 -9.62 12.09
N ASP A 117 -9.36 -10.13 13.21
CA ASP A 117 -8.71 -11.18 13.99
C ASP A 117 -8.65 -12.53 13.27
N ALA A 118 -9.59 -12.81 12.37
CA ALA A 118 -9.56 -14.00 11.52
C ALA A 118 -8.46 -13.99 10.46
N LEU A 119 -7.89 -12.82 10.12
CA LEU A 119 -6.90 -12.70 9.05
C LEU A 119 -5.59 -13.43 9.38
N THR A 120 -5.12 -14.22 8.42
CA THR A 120 -3.85 -14.94 8.46
C THR A 120 -2.79 -14.29 7.55
N ALA A 121 -1.53 -14.69 7.69
CA ALA A 121 -0.46 -14.27 6.77
C ALA A 121 -0.74 -14.73 5.32
N GLU A 122 -1.41 -15.87 5.16
CA GLU A 122 -1.80 -16.40 3.86
C GLU A 122 -2.89 -15.55 3.19
N ASP A 123 -3.89 -15.10 3.96
CA ASP A 123 -4.92 -14.18 3.46
C ASP A 123 -4.30 -12.89 2.94
N LEU A 124 -3.37 -12.31 3.69
CA LEU A 124 -2.68 -11.08 3.31
C LEU A 124 -1.82 -11.29 2.05
N ARG A 125 -1.08 -12.40 1.97
CA ARG A 125 -0.28 -12.74 0.79
C ARG A 125 -1.17 -12.98 -0.44
N ARG A 126 -2.31 -13.65 -0.27
CA ARG A 126 -3.29 -13.88 -1.34
C ARG A 126 -3.80 -12.55 -1.88
N VAL A 127 -4.25 -11.65 -1.02
CA VAL A 127 -4.70 -10.31 -1.43
C VAL A 127 -3.57 -9.51 -2.06
N ALA A 128 -2.34 -9.58 -1.53
CA ALA A 128 -1.18 -8.92 -2.12
C ALA A 128 -0.90 -9.43 -3.54
N ARG A 129 -0.94 -10.75 -3.79
CA ARG A 129 -0.79 -11.33 -5.13
C ARG A 129 -1.87 -10.88 -6.10
N GLU A 130 -3.11 -10.77 -5.62
CA GLU A 130 -4.25 -10.33 -6.44
C GLU A 130 -4.14 -8.84 -6.81
N VAL A 131 -3.94 -7.98 -5.81
CA VAL A 131 -3.84 -6.52 -5.97
C VAL A 131 -2.59 -6.14 -6.74
N LEU A 132 -1.42 -6.59 -6.30
CA LEU A 132 -0.14 -6.20 -6.89
C LEU A 132 0.16 -6.94 -8.19
N GLY A 133 -0.50 -8.07 -8.45
CA GLY A 133 -0.45 -8.78 -9.73
C GLY A 133 -1.40 -8.21 -10.79
N GLY A 134 -2.26 -7.25 -10.44
CA GLY A 134 -3.24 -6.67 -11.37
C GLY A 134 -4.39 -7.62 -11.72
N TYR A 135 -4.74 -8.52 -10.81
CA TYR A 135 -5.80 -9.53 -10.97
C TYR A 135 -7.09 -9.18 -10.22
N VAL A 136 -7.26 -7.92 -9.82
CA VAL A 136 -8.50 -7.44 -9.19
C VAL A 136 -9.56 -7.26 -10.28
N TYR A 137 -10.74 -7.83 -10.04
CA TYR A 137 -11.90 -7.67 -10.90
C TYR A 137 -12.95 -6.82 -10.19
N ASN A 138 -13.26 -5.68 -10.78
CA ASN A 138 -14.22 -4.70 -10.29
C ASN A 138 -15.16 -4.32 -11.44
N LYS A 139 -16.28 -3.64 -11.14
CA LYS A 139 -17.29 -3.25 -12.14
C LYS A 139 -16.72 -2.49 -13.34
N GLY A 140 -15.66 -1.71 -13.11
CA GLY A 140 -14.99 -0.90 -14.14
C GLY A 140 -14.06 -1.67 -15.08
N ASN A 141 -13.89 -3.00 -14.92
CA ASN A 141 -13.00 -3.83 -15.75
C ASN A 141 -11.59 -3.20 -15.93
N GLY A 142 -10.92 -2.92 -14.80
CA GLY A 142 -9.61 -2.29 -14.80
C GLY A 142 -8.57 -3.04 -15.64
N THR A 143 -7.60 -2.31 -16.17
CA THR A 143 -6.56 -2.87 -17.06
C THR A 143 -5.58 -3.80 -16.36
N GLY A 144 -5.53 -3.76 -15.02
CA GLY A 144 -4.52 -4.45 -14.22
C GLY A 144 -3.11 -3.84 -14.32
N LYS A 145 -2.94 -2.75 -15.07
CA LYS A 145 -1.65 -2.07 -15.21
C LYS A 145 -1.34 -1.23 -13.96
N PRO A 146 -0.07 -1.15 -13.55
CA PRO A 146 0.33 -0.31 -12.42
C PRO A 146 0.25 1.17 -12.80
N THR A 147 -0.14 2.00 -11.83
CA THR A 147 -0.13 3.46 -11.95
C THR A 147 1.12 4.01 -11.28
N VAL A 148 1.92 4.78 -12.01
CA VAL A 148 3.10 5.48 -11.47
C VAL A 148 2.97 6.95 -11.75
N VAL A 149 3.09 7.75 -10.70
CA VAL A 149 3.09 9.22 -10.77
C VAL A 149 4.37 9.69 -10.12
N VAL A 150 5.14 10.49 -10.85
CA VAL A 150 6.36 11.14 -10.34
C VAL A 150 6.20 12.63 -10.50
N GLN A 151 6.46 13.36 -9.43
CA GLN A 151 6.50 14.82 -9.44
C GLN A 151 7.89 15.26 -9.00
N GLU A 152 8.57 16.01 -9.86
CA GLU A 152 9.89 16.57 -9.55
C GLU A 152 9.74 18.02 -9.07
N GLY A 153 10.38 18.35 -7.96
CA GLY A 153 10.52 19.72 -7.48
C GLY A 153 11.70 20.42 -8.16
N MET A 154 11.63 21.75 -8.28
CA MET A 154 12.79 22.54 -8.72
C MET A 154 13.77 22.74 -7.56
N VAL A 155 14.99 22.20 -7.70
CA VAL A 155 16.07 22.43 -6.72
C VAL A 155 17.14 23.31 -7.35
N LYS A 156 17.46 24.44 -6.72
CA LYS A 156 18.49 25.36 -7.20
C LYS A 156 19.85 24.65 -7.28
N GLY A 157 20.50 24.74 -8.44
CA GLY A 157 21.84 24.19 -8.66
C GLY A 157 21.89 22.69 -8.96
N VAL A 158 20.74 22.00 -9.07
CA VAL A 158 20.68 20.59 -9.46
C VAL A 158 20.10 20.48 -10.87
N GLN A 159 20.87 19.93 -11.80
CA GLN A 159 20.36 19.56 -13.12
C GLN A 159 19.70 18.19 -13.02
N LEU A 160 18.37 18.16 -13.19
CA LEU A 160 17.60 16.92 -13.17
C LEU A 160 17.90 16.10 -14.43
N GLN A 161 18.08 14.79 -14.26
CA GLN A 161 18.12 13.89 -15.40
C GLN A 161 16.68 13.59 -15.85
N PRO A 162 16.39 13.59 -17.16
CA PRO A 162 15.05 13.29 -17.64
C PRO A 162 14.65 11.86 -17.27
N ILE A 163 13.43 11.71 -16.75
CA ILE A 163 12.86 10.42 -16.41
C ILE A 163 12.68 9.58 -17.68
N ARG A 164 13.38 8.45 -17.76
CA ARG A 164 13.23 7.46 -18.83
C ARG A 164 12.12 6.49 -18.48
N TRP A 165 10.89 6.77 -18.91
CA TRP A 165 9.70 5.98 -18.57
C TRP A 165 9.79 4.51 -18.99
N GLU A 166 10.47 4.20 -20.09
CA GLU A 166 10.73 2.83 -20.55
C GLU A 166 11.47 2.02 -19.48
N GLN A 167 12.52 2.61 -18.87
CA GLN A 167 13.30 1.96 -17.82
C GLN A 167 12.47 1.71 -16.56
N ILE A 168 11.61 2.67 -16.18
CA ILE A 168 10.69 2.51 -15.04
C ILE A 168 9.71 1.36 -15.29
N GLN A 169 9.14 1.29 -16.49
CA GLN A 169 8.21 0.23 -16.86
C GLN A 169 8.89 -1.14 -16.92
N GLU A 170 10.12 -1.21 -17.41
CA GLU A 170 10.95 -2.42 -17.38
C GLU A 170 11.22 -2.87 -15.94
N GLN A 171 11.61 -1.95 -15.05
CA GLN A 171 11.82 -2.25 -13.63
C GLN A 171 10.59 -2.86 -12.98
N ILE A 172 9.43 -2.21 -13.11
CA ILE A 172 8.17 -2.71 -12.55
C ILE A 172 7.82 -4.09 -13.12
N SER A 173 8.05 -4.27 -14.42
CA SER A 173 7.82 -5.53 -15.12
C SER A 173 8.76 -6.66 -14.66
N MET A 174 10.01 -6.36 -14.29
CA MET A 174 10.95 -7.32 -13.73
C MET A 174 10.47 -7.86 -12.38
N TRP A 175 9.86 -7.01 -11.55
CA TRP A 175 9.29 -7.39 -10.25
C TRP A 175 7.91 -8.09 -10.35
N LYS A 176 7.41 -8.32 -11.57
CA LYS A 176 6.10 -8.97 -11.85
C LYS A 176 4.92 -8.23 -11.19
N LEU A 177 4.98 -6.91 -11.15
CA LEU A 177 3.91 -6.06 -10.63
C LEU A 177 2.97 -5.63 -11.77
N GLY A 178 1.68 -5.88 -11.58
CA GLY A 178 0.62 -5.63 -12.55
C GLY A 178 0.48 -6.71 -13.63
N ARG A 179 -0.66 -6.66 -14.33
CA ARG A 179 -1.00 -7.59 -15.41
C ARG A 179 -0.29 -7.16 -16.69
N ARG A 180 0.43 -8.10 -17.31
CA ARG A 180 0.97 -7.90 -18.66
C ARG A 180 -0.16 -8.03 -19.69
N GLY A 181 -0.15 -7.14 -20.69
CA GLY A 181 -0.95 -7.28 -21.90
C GLY A 181 -0.39 -8.35 -22.82
#